data_AF-A0A1Q7UNR0-F1
#
_entry.id   AF-A0A1Q7UNR0-F1
#
_cell.length_a   1.000
_cell.length_b   1.000
_cell.length_c   1.000
_cell.angle_alpha   90.00
_cell.angle_beta   90.00
_cell.angle_gamma   90.00
#
_symmetry.space_group_name_H-M   'P 1'
#
loop_
_entity.id
_entity.type
_entity.pdbx_description
1 polymer ?
#
loop_
_entity_poly.entity_id
_entity_poly.type
_entity_poly.pdbx_seq_one_letter_code
_entity_poly.pdbx_strand_id
1 'polypeptide(L)'
;MTRILDSIESPEQLRALTTEQMQQLAEEIRREIIEKVSVKGGHLAPNLGVVELTMALHYVFDTPKDLLVWDIGHQAYVHKLLTGRRDRFHTIRQFGGLSGYLRREESPYDVFGASHASTSISAALGLAAARDLRGEQSKVVAIIGDGALTGGMALEAINNAGSLKKNLIVVLNDNEKSISDNVGAIHHYLGKVRQMQTSRSYQRLREMAKGSIEKLPVVGDKAREAAGRAEMSFKNFVLHSKSGMIFEELGFKFFGPFDGHDIPLLLDVFENIKQIEGPVMVQVVTKKGKGWEYAEEDSTKWHGPGAFDYTTGIIKKNAADPPTYTDIFAKTLVNLAEEDTSIVGITAAMAEGTGLKKMHQCLPERYFDVGIAEQHAVTFAAGLAVGGMRPVVAIYSTFMQRAYDQVIHDVCMQDLHVVFAMDRAGIVGEDGPTQHGVFDIAFMRAIPNM
;
A
#
# COMPACT_ATOMS: atom_id res chain seq x y z
N MET A 1 20.92 6.77 -27.41
CA MET A 1 21.62 6.17 -26.26
C MET A 1 20.76 5.03 -25.76
N THR A 2 21.36 3.88 -25.43
CA THR A 2 20.63 2.75 -24.81
C THR A 2 20.13 3.19 -23.43
N ARG A 3 18.88 2.84 -23.07
CA ARG A 3 18.31 3.18 -21.75
C ARG A 3 19.02 2.37 -20.67
N ILE A 4 19.22 2.93 -19.48
CA ILE A 4 19.76 2.20 -18.32
C ILE A 4 18.86 1.02 -17.98
N LEU A 5 17.53 1.21 -18.01
CA LEU A 5 16.54 0.18 -17.74
C LEU A 5 16.71 -1.05 -18.64
N ASP A 6 17.21 -0.88 -19.88
CA ASP A 6 17.44 -1.99 -20.81
C ASP A 6 18.63 -2.88 -20.40
N SER A 7 19.43 -2.44 -19.42
CA SER A 7 20.56 -3.20 -18.84
C SER A 7 20.26 -3.85 -17.49
N ILE A 8 19.06 -3.61 -16.92
CA ILE A 8 18.67 -4.15 -15.62
C ILE A 8 17.86 -5.43 -15.81
N GLU A 9 18.53 -6.57 -15.62
CA GLU A 9 17.91 -7.90 -15.60
C GLU A 9 17.62 -8.37 -14.18
N SER A 10 18.36 -7.88 -13.18
CA SER A 10 18.19 -8.25 -11.78
C SER A 10 18.66 -7.13 -10.83
N PRO A 11 18.38 -7.25 -9.52
CA PRO A 11 18.78 -6.25 -8.52
C PRO A 11 20.31 -6.03 -8.41
N GLU A 12 21.14 -6.96 -8.89
CA GLU A 12 22.60 -6.84 -8.85
C GLU A 12 23.10 -5.69 -9.74
N GLN A 13 22.56 -5.52 -10.95
CA GLN A 13 22.95 -4.43 -11.84
C GLN A 13 22.57 -3.06 -11.26
N LEU A 14 21.47 -2.99 -10.49
CA LEU A 14 21.07 -1.76 -9.81
C LEU A 14 22.14 -1.28 -8.82
N ARG A 15 22.85 -2.20 -8.15
CA ARG A 15 23.90 -1.87 -7.16
C ARG A 15 25.17 -1.31 -7.78
N ALA A 16 25.36 -1.51 -9.08
CA ALA A 16 26.52 -0.98 -9.81
C ALA A 16 26.31 0.48 -10.27
N LEU A 17 25.09 1.01 -10.16
CA LEU A 17 24.76 2.36 -10.61
C LEU A 17 25.20 3.43 -9.59
N THR A 18 25.60 4.59 -10.10
CA THR A 18 25.72 5.80 -9.28
C THR A 18 24.33 6.38 -8.97
N THR A 19 24.25 7.25 -7.97
CA THR A 19 23.01 7.96 -7.63
C THR A 19 22.41 8.70 -8.83
N GLU A 20 23.23 9.36 -9.65
CA GLU A 20 22.79 10.08 -10.85
C GLU A 20 22.20 9.11 -11.88
N GLN A 21 22.82 7.95 -12.06
CA GLN A 21 22.30 6.89 -12.93
C GLN A 21 20.99 6.31 -12.39
N MET A 22 20.85 6.17 -11.06
CA MET A 22 19.58 5.75 -10.45
C MET A 22 18.48 6.80 -10.63
N GLN A 23 18.79 8.09 -10.58
CA GLN A 23 17.83 9.16 -10.89
C GLN A 23 17.35 9.08 -12.34
N GLN A 24 18.27 8.89 -13.30
CA GLN A 24 17.90 8.66 -14.69
C GLN A 24 17.06 7.38 -14.85
N LEU A 25 17.43 6.28 -14.18
CA LEU A 25 16.67 5.04 -14.19
C LEU A 25 15.24 5.23 -13.64
N ALA A 26 15.06 6.08 -12.62
CA ALA A 26 13.74 6.41 -12.09
C ALA A 26 12.82 7.01 -13.15
N GLU A 27 13.34 7.92 -13.98
CA GLU A 27 12.59 8.53 -15.09
C GLU A 27 12.26 7.52 -16.19
N GLU A 28 13.22 6.65 -16.52
CA GLU A 28 13.03 5.60 -17.52
C GLU A 28 11.97 4.57 -17.08
N ILE A 29 11.98 4.16 -15.80
CA ILE A 29 10.98 3.26 -15.21
C ILE A 29 9.58 3.88 -15.26
N ARG A 30 9.44 5.16 -14.85
CA ARG A 30 8.14 5.85 -14.93
C ARG A 30 7.60 5.86 -16.34
N ARG A 31 8.45 6.20 -17.32
CA ARG A 31 8.08 6.21 -18.73
C ARG A 31 7.65 4.83 -19.22
N GLU A 32 8.40 3.78 -18.90
CA GLU A 32 8.06 2.40 -19.27
C GLU A 32 6.69 2.01 -18.69
N ILE A 33 6.43 2.31 -17.41
CA ILE A 33 5.14 2.02 -16.77
C ILE A 33 4.01 2.78 -17.47
N ILE A 34 4.14 4.09 -17.67
CA ILE A 34 3.12 4.92 -18.32
C ILE A 34 2.81 4.39 -19.72
N GLU A 35 3.83 4.14 -20.54
CA GLU A 35 3.67 3.66 -21.91
C GLU A 35 2.95 2.31 -21.95
N LYS A 36 3.39 1.32 -21.16
CA LYS A 36 2.77 -0.03 -21.22
C LYS A 36 1.38 -0.05 -20.59
N VAL A 37 1.18 0.63 -19.47
CA VAL A 37 -0.12 0.68 -18.78
C VAL A 37 -1.15 1.47 -19.59
N SER A 38 -0.75 2.49 -20.35
CA SER A 38 -1.67 3.26 -21.21
C SER A 38 -2.44 2.42 -22.24
N VAL A 39 -1.85 1.30 -22.68
CA VAL A 39 -2.44 0.44 -23.70
C VAL A 39 -3.52 -0.48 -23.13
N LYS A 40 -3.32 -1.00 -21.90
CA LYS A 40 -4.13 -2.09 -21.33
C LYS A 40 -4.89 -1.72 -20.07
N GLY A 41 -4.58 -0.59 -19.46
CA GLY A 41 -4.98 -0.29 -18.10
C GLY A 41 -4.13 -1.05 -17.07
N GLY A 42 -4.24 -0.65 -15.81
CA GLY A 42 -3.29 -1.11 -14.79
C GLY A 42 -3.20 -0.15 -13.61
N HIS A 43 -2.67 -0.63 -12.48
CA HIS A 43 -2.37 0.25 -11.36
C HIS A 43 -1.26 1.22 -11.76
N LEU A 44 -1.56 2.51 -11.90
CA LEU A 44 -0.60 3.50 -12.41
C LEU A 44 -0.05 4.36 -11.28
N ALA A 45 -0.89 5.20 -10.67
CA ALA A 45 -0.46 6.15 -9.66
C ALA A 45 0.27 5.52 -8.45
N PRO A 46 -0.14 4.34 -7.92
CA PRO A 46 0.59 3.65 -6.86
C PRO A 46 2.03 3.30 -7.23
N ASN A 47 2.27 2.89 -8.48
CA ASN A 47 3.59 2.48 -8.95
C ASN A 47 4.52 3.68 -9.19
N LEU A 48 4.00 4.77 -9.75
CA LEU A 48 4.77 5.98 -10.00
C LEU A 48 5.33 6.61 -8.71
N GLY A 49 4.59 6.47 -7.61
CA GLY A 49 4.98 7.00 -6.29
C GLY A 49 6.08 6.22 -5.57
N VAL A 50 6.34 4.95 -5.95
CA VAL A 50 7.27 4.08 -5.21
C VAL A 50 8.54 3.73 -5.98
N VAL A 51 8.83 4.44 -7.08
CA VAL A 51 9.97 4.12 -7.95
C VAL A 51 11.30 4.18 -7.19
N GLU A 52 11.61 5.31 -6.55
CA GLU A 52 12.84 5.47 -5.77
C GLU A 52 12.88 4.54 -4.57
N LEU A 53 11.76 4.41 -3.85
CA LEU A 53 11.61 3.49 -2.73
C LEU A 53 11.94 2.04 -3.13
N THR A 54 11.38 1.56 -4.24
CA THR A 54 11.58 0.19 -4.71
C THR A 54 13.03 -0.04 -5.15
N MET A 55 13.63 0.94 -5.82
CA MET A 55 15.05 0.87 -6.17
C MET A 55 15.93 0.81 -4.92
N ALA A 56 15.70 1.69 -3.93
CA ALA A 56 16.47 1.69 -2.69
C ALA A 56 16.35 0.37 -1.91
N LEU A 57 15.15 -0.22 -1.87
CA LEU A 57 14.94 -1.54 -1.28
C LEU A 57 15.77 -2.62 -1.98
N HIS A 58 15.71 -2.70 -3.31
CA HIS A 58 16.49 -3.68 -4.07
C HIS A 58 18.00 -3.41 -4.08
N TYR A 59 18.42 -2.17 -3.87
CA TYR A 59 19.83 -1.80 -3.74
C TYR A 59 20.41 -2.29 -2.41
N VAL A 60 19.67 -2.16 -1.31
CA VAL A 60 20.16 -2.47 0.05
C VAL A 60 19.89 -3.93 0.46
N PHE A 61 18.71 -4.46 0.15
CA PHE A 61 18.31 -5.82 0.54
C PHE A 61 18.66 -6.82 -0.56
N ASP A 62 19.40 -7.87 -0.22
CA ASP A 62 19.93 -8.89 -1.12
C ASP A 62 18.84 -9.87 -1.58
N THR A 63 17.89 -9.40 -2.39
CA THR A 63 16.79 -10.24 -2.90
C THR A 63 17.28 -11.20 -3.98
N PRO A 64 16.83 -12.47 -4.03
CA PRO A 64 15.70 -13.03 -3.28
C PRO A 64 16.07 -13.67 -1.93
N LYS A 65 17.32 -13.56 -1.47
CA LYS A 65 17.74 -14.09 -0.16
C LYS A 65 17.09 -13.30 0.98
N ASP A 66 17.16 -11.98 0.93
CA ASP A 66 16.34 -11.08 1.72
C ASP A 66 14.92 -11.04 1.13
N LEU A 67 13.91 -10.99 2.00
CA LEU A 67 12.51 -11.17 1.62
C LEU A 67 11.77 -9.83 1.65
N LEU A 68 11.23 -9.41 0.51
CA LEU A 68 10.34 -8.25 0.41
C LEU A 68 8.90 -8.73 0.26
N VAL A 69 8.06 -8.34 1.22
CA VAL A 69 6.64 -8.70 1.28
C VAL A 69 5.80 -7.45 1.04
N TRP A 70 5.24 -7.34 -0.17
CA TRP A 70 4.44 -6.18 -0.57
C TRP A 70 2.97 -6.38 -0.18
N ASP A 71 2.39 -5.42 0.53
CA ASP A 71 0.96 -5.39 0.81
C ASP A 71 0.17 -5.06 -0.45
N ILE A 72 -0.90 -5.82 -0.74
CA ILE A 72 -1.69 -5.76 -1.98
C ILE A 72 -0.89 -6.10 -3.26
N GLY A 73 0.37 -5.70 -3.40
CA GLY A 73 1.19 -5.93 -4.59
C GLY A 73 0.84 -5.04 -5.79
N HIS A 74 -0.20 -4.22 -5.73
CA HIS A 74 -0.60 -3.31 -6.82
C HIS A 74 0.44 -2.22 -7.11
N GLN A 75 1.28 -1.87 -6.13
CA GLN A 75 2.39 -0.93 -6.21
C GLN A 75 3.74 -1.60 -6.58
N ALA A 76 3.73 -2.84 -7.07
CA ALA A 76 4.94 -3.63 -7.27
C ALA A 76 5.32 -3.81 -8.76
N TYR A 77 4.87 -2.95 -9.67
CA TYR A 77 5.30 -2.99 -11.08
C TYR A 77 6.78 -2.65 -11.22
N VAL A 78 7.27 -1.68 -10.44
CA VAL A 78 8.70 -1.34 -10.38
C VAL A 78 9.51 -2.56 -9.93
N HIS A 79 9.02 -3.27 -8.92
CA HIS A 79 9.61 -4.52 -8.45
C HIS A 79 9.69 -5.56 -9.57
N LYS A 80 8.62 -5.76 -10.36
CA LYS A 80 8.63 -6.67 -11.51
C LYS A 80 9.67 -6.25 -12.56
N LEU A 81 9.74 -4.94 -12.89
CA LEU A 81 10.70 -4.41 -13.86
C LEU A 81 12.16 -4.67 -13.44
N LEU A 82 12.48 -4.53 -12.15
CA LEU A 82 13.83 -4.70 -11.60
C LEU A 82 14.23 -6.17 -11.32
N THR A 83 13.34 -7.13 -11.58
CA THR A 83 13.53 -8.55 -11.22
C THR A 83 13.28 -9.48 -12.40
N GLY A 84 13.84 -9.12 -13.57
CA GLY A 84 13.90 -9.99 -14.75
C GLY A 84 12.60 -10.14 -15.53
N ARG A 85 11.60 -9.28 -15.29
CA ARG A 85 10.28 -9.35 -15.97
C ARG A 85 10.00 -8.19 -16.91
N ARG A 86 10.98 -7.30 -17.14
CA ARG A 86 10.87 -6.14 -18.04
C ARG A 86 10.35 -6.50 -19.43
N ASP A 87 10.96 -7.49 -20.09
CA ASP A 87 10.61 -7.89 -21.47
C ASP A 87 9.17 -8.40 -21.60
N ARG A 88 8.62 -8.97 -20.52
CA ARG A 88 7.26 -9.48 -20.46
C ARG A 88 6.26 -8.45 -19.92
N PHE A 89 6.72 -7.28 -19.49
CA PHE A 89 5.88 -6.30 -18.80
C PHE A 89 4.71 -5.79 -19.67
N HIS A 90 4.88 -5.77 -20.99
CA HIS A 90 3.81 -5.45 -21.95
C HIS A 90 2.61 -6.43 -21.90
N THR A 91 2.76 -7.60 -21.27
CA THR A 91 1.70 -8.61 -21.10
C THR A 91 0.95 -8.50 -19.77
N ILE A 92 1.26 -7.50 -18.95
CA ILE A 92 0.68 -7.37 -17.61
C ILE A 92 -0.86 -7.28 -17.67
N ARG A 93 -1.52 -7.98 -16.73
CA ARG A 93 -3.00 -8.09 -16.65
C ARG A 93 -3.65 -8.65 -17.92
N GLN A 94 -2.91 -9.41 -18.73
CA GLN A 94 -3.46 -10.14 -19.88
C GLN A 94 -3.49 -11.66 -19.59
N PHE A 95 -4.44 -12.36 -20.19
CA PHE A 95 -4.51 -13.82 -20.09
C PHE A 95 -3.21 -14.47 -20.57
N GLY A 96 -2.62 -15.33 -19.75
CA GLY A 96 -1.31 -15.96 -20.01
C GLY A 96 -0.09 -15.03 -19.82
N GLY A 97 -0.31 -13.76 -19.47
CA GLY A 97 0.72 -12.76 -19.21
C GLY A 97 1.10 -12.62 -17.74
N LEU A 98 1.79 -11.52 -17.40
CA LEU A 98 2.11 -11.20 -16.01
C LEU A 98 0.86 -10.79 -15.23
N SER A 99 0.80 -11.17 -13.95
CA SER A 99 -0.26 -10.71 -13.04
C SER A 99 -0.11 -9.21 -12.73
N GLY A 100 -1.24 -8.53 -12.53
CA GLY A 100 -1.28 -7.17 -11.97
C GLY A 100 -0.89 -7.10 -10.49
N TYR A 101 -0.68 -8.25 -9.85
CA TYR A 101 -0.28 -8.40 -8.45
C TYR A 101 0.94 -9.33 -8.35
N LEU A 102 1.48 -9.52 -7.15
CA LEU A 102 2.58 -10.45 -6.94
C LEU A 102 2.09 -11.90 -6.85
N ARG A 103 2.81 -12.82 -7.47
CA ARG A 103 2.50 -14.26 -7.47
C ARG A 103 3.76 -15.07 -7.23
N ARG A 104 3.74 -15.92 -6.21
CA ARG A 104 4.88 -16.80 -5.85
C ARG A 104 5.35 -17.69 -6.99
N GLU A 105 4.42 -18.13 -7.83
CA GLU A 105 4.70 -18.97 -9.01
C GLU A 105 5.28 -18.16 -10.19
N GLU A 106 5.08 -16.84 -10.21
CA GLU A 106 5.54 -15.99 -11.31
C GLU A 106 7.03 -15.62 -11.16
N SER A 107 7.54 -15.52 -9.93
CA SER A 107 8.90 -15.10 -9.66
C SER A 107 9.38 -15.51 -8.26
N PRO A 108 10.65 -15.91 -8.08
CA PRO A 108 11.23 -16.13 -6.76
C PRO A 108 11.31 -14.85 -5.90
N TYR A 109 11.20 -13.67 -6.53
CA TYR A 109 11.17 -12.38 -5.85
C TYR A 109 9.78 -12.05 -5.25
N ASP A 110 8.72 -12.73 -5.70
CA ASP A 110 7.34 -12.53 -5.23
C ASP A 110 7.08 -13.44 -4.03
N VAL A 111 7.66 -13.10 -2.87
CA VAL A 111 7.72 -14.00 -1.69
C VAL A 111 6.33 -14.39 -1.16
N PHE A 112 5.36 -13.46 -1.23
CA PHE A 112 3.99 -13.65 -0.79
C PHE A 112 3.01 -13.08 -1.81
N GLY A 113 2.01 -13.88 -2.20
CA GLY A 113 0.97 -13.46 -3.15
C GLY A 113 -0.19 -12.81 -2.41
N ALA A 114 -0.12 -11.51 -2.18
CA ALA A 114 -1.22 -10.73 -1.62
C ALA A 114 -1.88 -9.88 -2.72
N SER A 115 -3.21 -9.76 -2.66
CA SER A 115 -3.97 -8.69 -3.33
C SER A 115 -5.04 -8.08 -2.43
N HIS A 116 -5.48 -8.81 -1.40
CA HIS A 116 -6.21 -8.22 -0.29
C HIS A 116 -5.23 -7.47 0.61
N ALA A 117 -5.67 -6.34 1.14
CA ALA A 117 -4.87 -5.45 1.95
C ALA A 117 -4.58 -6.00 3.36
N SER A 118 -3.60 -5.39 4.02
CA SER A 118 -3.29 -5.57 5.44
C SER A 118 -2.71 -6.94 5.80
N THR A 119 -2.22 -7.69 4.81
CA THR A 119 -1.68 -9.06 5.01
C THR A 119 -0.16 -9.08 5.17
N SER A 120 0.54 -8.05 4.69
CA SER A 120 2.00 -8.05 4.57
C SER A 120 2.74 -8.20 5.89
N ILE A 121 2.34 -7.46 6.94
CA ILE A 121 3.02 -7.50 8.25
C ILE A 121 2.87 -8.88 8.88
N SER A 122 1.66 -9.46 8.82
CA SER A 122 1.39 -10.80 9.33
C SER A 122 2.20 -11.87 8.59
N ALA A 123 2.18 -11.83 7.25
CA ALA A 123 2.96 -12.75 6.42
C ALA A 123 4.48 -12.61 6.66
N ALA A 124 4.99 -11.38 6.74
CA ALA A 124 6.39 -11.09 7.02
C ALA A 124 6.80 -11.55 8.42
N LEU A 125 5.95 -11.37 9.44
CA LEU A 125 6.22 -11.86 10.78
C LEU A 125 6.31 -13.39 10.81
N GLY A 126 5.41 -14.08 10.10
CA GLY A 126 5.47 -15.54 9.93
C GLY A 126 6.75 -16.00 9.23
N LEU A 127 7.19 -15.28 8.18
CA LEU A 127 8.45 -15.54 7.49
C LEU A 127 9.67 -15.28 8.40
N ALA A 128 9.65 -14.23 9.21
CA ALA A 128 10.70 -13.95 10.18
C ALA A 128 10.78 -15.03 11.26
N ALA A 129 9.64 -15.54 11.74
CA ALA A 129 9.60 -16.66 12.66
C ALA A 129 10.15 -17.95 12.02
N ALA A 130 9.77 -18.24 10.77
CA ALA A 130 10.26 -19.40 10.03
C ALA A 130 11.77 -19.34 9.78
N ARG A 131 12.31 -18.16 9.40
CA ARG A 131 13.75 -17.91 9.26
C ARG A 131 14.50 -18.26 10.54
N ASP A 132 14.04 -17.75 11.68
CA ASP A 132 14.68 -17.97 12.98
C ASP A 132 14.69 -19.46 13.36
N LEU A 133 13.57 -20.16 13.15
CA LEU A 133 13.47 -21.61 13.39
C LEU A 133 14.42 -22.43 12.50
N ARG A 134 14.79 -21.90 11.34
CA ARG A 134 15.76 -22.51 10.41
C ARG A 134 17.21 -22.09 10.66
N GLY A 135 17.45 -21.21 11.64
CA GLY A 135 18.79 -20.68 11.92
C GLY A 135 19.34 -19.75 10.83
N GLU A 136 18.45 -19.21 9.97
CA GLU A 136 18.83 -18.31 8.88
C GLU A 136 18.93 -16.86 9.36
N GLN A 137 19.59 -16.01 8.56
CA GLN A 137 19.87 -14.61 8.92
C GLN A 137 19.40 -13.61 7.85
N SER A 138 18.53 -14.04 6.93
CA SER A 138 17.94 -13.17 5.92
C SER A 138 17.12 -12.04 6.56
N LYS A 139 17.07 -10.89 5.89
CA LYS A 139 16.20 -9.79 6.29
C LYS A 139 14.79 -10.04 5.76
N VAL A 140 13.79 -9.66 6.56
CA VAL A 140 12.38 -9.74 6.17
C VAL A 140 11.78 -8.35 6.30
N VAL A 141 11.27 -7.84 5.19
CA VAL A 141 10.78 -6.48 5.05
C VAL A 141 9.34 -6.52 4.56
N ALA A 142 8.40 -6.00 5.35
CA ALA A 142 7.03 -5.75 4.92
C ALA A 142 6.91 -4.33 4.36
N ILE A 143 6.31 -4.17 3.19
CA ILE A 143 6.04 -2.86 2.58
C ILE A 143 4.53 -2.66 2.56
N ILE A 144 4.03 -1.72 3.36
CA ILE A 144 2.60 -1.48 3.56
C ILE A 144 2.24 -0.02 3.29
N GLY A 145 1.10 0.22 2.64
CA GLY A 145 0.57 1.57 2.47
C GLY A 145 -0.13 2.09 3.73
N ASP A 146 -0.19 3.40 3.92
CA ASP A 146 -0.89 4.03 5.06
C ASP A 146 -2.38 3.68 5.12
N GLY A 147 -3.02 3.50 3.96
CA GLY A 147 -4.39 2.99 3.89
C GLY A 147 -4.52 1.55 4.41
N ALA A 148 -3.65 0.64 3.95
CA ALA A 148 -3.65 -0.76 4.35
C ALA A 148 -3.26 -0.97 5.82
N LEU A 149 -2.53 -0.04 6.42
CA LEU A 149 -2.20 -0.06 7.85
C LEU A 149 -3.46 0.04 8.73
N THR A 150 -4.55 0.64 8.23
CA THR A 150 -5.80 0.81 8.98
C THR A 150 -6.59 -0.48 9.18
N GLY A 151 -6.30 -1.52 8.40
CA GLY A 151 -7.02 -2.78 8.51
C GLY A 151 -6.68 -3.57 9.76
N GLY A 152 -7.69 -4.20 10.36
CA GLY A 152 -7.58 -4.89 11.66
C GLY A 152 -6.42 -5.89 11.70
N MET A 153 -6.25 -6.68 10.64
CA MET A 153 -5.17 -7.68 10.53
C MET A 153 -3.76 -7.05 10.59
N ALA A 154 -3.56 -5.84 10.06
CA ALA A 154 -2.29 -5.15 10.16
C ALA A 154 -1.99 -4.75 11.61
N LEU A 155 -3.00 -4.23 12.33
CA LEU A 155 -2.88 -3.84 13.74
C LEU A 155 -2.67 -5.04 14.66
N GLU A 156 -3.38 -6.14 14.42
CA GLU A 156 -3.19 -7.42 15.10
C GLU A 156 -1.75 -7.93 14.91
N ALA A 157 -1.22 -7.85 13.68
CA ALA A 157 0.13 -8.27 13.37
C ALA A 157 1.20 -7.37 14.01
N ILE A 158 0.98 -6.05 14.07
CA ILE A 158 1.85 -5.10 14.80
C ILE A 158 1.89 -5.47 16.28
N ASN A 159 0.73 -5.65 16.90
CA ASN A 159 0.65 -6.06 18.30
C ASN A 159 1.43 -7.37 18.55
N ASN A 160 1.27 -8.36 17.67
CA ASN A 160 2.00 -9.62 17.79
C ASN A 160 3.51 -9.47 17.56
N ALA A 161 3.94 -8.69 16.58
CA ALA A 161 5.35 -8.43 16.29
C ALA A 161 6.06 -7.78 17.48
N GLY A 162 5.41 -6.82 18.15
CA GLY A 162 5.89 -6.19 19.38
C GLY A 162 6.16 -7.18 20.51
N SER A 163 5.29 -8.18 20.65
CA SER A 163 5.47 -9.25 21.64
C SER A 163 6.56 -10.23 21.25
N LEU A 164 6.65 -10.63 19.98
CA LEU A 164 7.60 -11.65 19.52
C LEU A 164 9.03 -11.11 19.40
N LYS A 165 9.18 -9.79 19.24
CA LYS A 165 10.47 -9.07 19.13
C LYS A 165 11.42 -9.65 18.08
N LYS A 166 10.86 -10.24 17.02
CA LYS A 166 11.61 -10.83 15.90
C LYS A 166 12.22 -9.73 15.03
N ASN A 167 13.34 -10.02 14.37
CA ASN A 167 13.93 -9.11 13.39
C ASN A 167 13.00 -9.00 12.17
N LEU A 168 12.23 -7.93 12.13
CA LEU A 168 11.24 -7.59 11.11
C LEU A 168 11.33 -6.09 10.83
N ILE A 169 11.42 -5.72 9.56
CA ILE A 169 11.37 -4.32 9.14
C ILE A 169 10.01 -4.07 8.48
N VAL A 170 9.29 -3.03 8.91
CA VAL A 170 8.05 -2.57 8.29
C VAL A 170 8.32 -1.22 7.66
N VAL A 171 8.22 -1.12 6.34
CA VAL A 171 8.29 0.12 5.59
C VAL A 171 6.87 0.60 5.32
N LEU A 172 6.48 1.66 6.02
CA LEU A 172 5.21 2.34 5.86
C LEU A 172 5.35 3.36 4.72
N ASN A 173 4.80 3.03 3.55
CA ASN A 173 4.68 3.92 2.42
C ASN A 173 3.47 4.84 2.61
N ASP A 174 3.71 6.07 3.02
CA ASP A 174 2.69 7.00 3.47
C ASP A 174 2.46 8.10 2.42
N ASN A 175 1.34 8.02 1.69
CA ASN A 175 0.99 8.95 0.61
C ASN A 175 -0.38 9.63 0.80
N GLU A 176 -0.98 9.50 1.98
CA GLU A 176 -2.28 10.08 2.39
C GLU A 176 -3.51 9.47 1.70
N LYS A 177 -3.34 8.43 0.88
CA LYS A 177 -4.42 7.89 0.04
C LYS A 177 -4.53 6.37 0.15
N SER A 178 -5.76 5.85 0.15
CA SER A 178 -6.09 4.46 -0.18
C SER A 178 -6.38 4.37 -1.69
N ILE A 179 -7.66 4.38 -2.07
CA ILE A 179 -8.13 4.74 -3.42
C ILE A 179 -8.61 6.20 -3.35
N SER A 180 -9.52 6.47 -2.42
CA SER A 180 -9.92 7.78 -1.90
C SER A 180 -8.92 8.31 -0.85
N ASP A 181 -9.22 9.47 -0.29
CA ASP A 181 -8.53 9.99 0.90
C ASP A 181 -8.60 8.99 2.05
N ASN A 182 -7.51 8.85 2.79
CA ASN A 182 -7.49 7.99 3.97
C ASN A 182 -8.34 8.58 5.10
N VAL A 183 -8.97 7.69 5.86
CA VAL A 183 -9.83 8.04 7.00
C VAL A 183 -9.28 7.42 8.29
N GLY A 184 -9.77 7.92 9.43
CA GLY A 184 -9.48 7.36 10.76
C GLY A 184 -8.37 8.07 11.53
N ALA A 185 -8.32 7.79 12.84
CA ALA A 185 -7.43 8.48 13.77
C ALA A 185 -5.95 8.18 13.53
N ILE A 186 -5.61 6.97 13.07
CA ILE A 186 -4.24 6.58 12.71
C ILE A 186 -3.75 7.44 11.53
N HIS A 187 -4.59 7.66 10.52
CA HIS A 187 -4.25 8.54 9.41
C HIS A 187 -3.97 9.99 9.87
N HIS A 188 -4.83 10.57 10.71
CA HIS A 188 -4.60 11.90 11.28
C HIS A 188 -3.30 11.98 12.11
N TYR A 189 -2.98 10.93 12.86
CA TYR A 189 -1.72 10.83 13.59
C TYR A 189 -0.52 10.83 12.63
N LEU A 190 -0.55 9.97 11.61
CA LEU A 190 0.50 9.90 10.59
C LEU A 190 0.65 11.23 9.83
N GLY A 191 -0.45 11.95 9.56
CA GLY A 191 -0.42 13.29 8.97
C GLY A 191 0.32 14.32 9.84
N LYS A 192 0.10 14.32 11.17
CA LYS A 192 0.86 15.18 12.10
C LYS A 192 2.35 14.83 12.10
N VAL A 193 2.66 13.55 12.02
CA VAL A 193 4.04 13.07 11.94
C VAL A 193 4.69 13.55 10.65
N ARG A 194 4.02 13.37 9.51
CA ARG A 194 4.47 13.79 8.18
C ARG A 194 4.84 15.27 8.10
N GLN A 195 4.05 16.14 8.73
CA GLN A 195 4.33 17.58 8.78
C GLN A 195 5.72 17.89 9.37
N MET A 196 6.32 17.00 10.17
CA MET A 196 7.68 17.17 10.69
C MET A 196 8.76 17.18 9.61
N GLN A 197 8.51 16.67 8.39
CA GLN A 197 9.43 16.82 7.24
C GLN A 197 9.68 18.28 6.87
N THR A 198 8.72 19.16 7.17
CA THR A 198 8.86 20.60 6.93
C THR A 198 9.62 21.33 8.04
N SER A 199 9.98 20.62 9.13
CA SER A 199 10.69 21.20 10.26
C SER A 199 12.14 21.57 9.91
N ARG A 200 12.64 22.66 10.50
CA ARG A 200 14.04 23.09 10.34
C ARG A 200 15.04 22.02 10.79
N SER A 201 14.67 21.16 11.73
CA SER A 201 15.50 20.05 12.22
C SER A 201 15.67 18.96 11.17
N TYR A 202 14.59 18.60 10.47
CA TYR A 202 14.64 17.66 9.35
C TYR A 202 15.47 18.23 8.18
N GLN A 203 15.27 19.51 7.84
CA GLN A 203 16.06 20.18 6.80
C GLN A 203 17.57 20.15 7.12
N ARG A 204 17.97 20.36 8.38
CA ARG A 204 19.38 20.23 8.79
C ARG A 204 19.91 18.81 8.65
N LEU A 205 19.12 17.79 8.97
CA LEU A 205 19.53 16.39 8.82
C LEU A 205 19.73 16.02 7.35
N ARG A 206 18.85 16.51 6.47
CA ARG A 206 18.98 16.38 5.01
C ARG A 206 20.26 17.07 4.49
N GLU A 207 20.54 18.29 4.93
CA GLU A 207 21.76 19.01 4.56
C GLU A 207 23.03 18.32 5.10
N MET A 208 22.98 17.71 6.28
CA MET A 208 24.08 16.91 6.82
C MET A 208 24.34 15.63 6.02
N ALA A 209 23.28 14.93 5.57
CA ALA A 209 23.42 13.76 4.69
C ALA A 209 24.06 14.13 3.34
N LYS A 210 23.69 15.28 2.77
CA LYS A 210 24.34 15.83 1.56
C LYS A 210 25.80 16.24 1.80
N GLY A 211 26.12 16.71 3.01
CA GLY A 211 27.45 17.21 3.37
C GLY A 211 28.50 16.13 3.66
N SER A 212 28.12 14.86 3.86
CA SER A 212 29.05 13.78 4.24
C SER A 212 29.97 13.29 3.10
N ILE A 213 29.93 13.88 1.90
CA ILE A 213 30.81 13.54 0.78
C ILE A 213 32.00 14.50 0.63
N GLU A 214 32.00 15.68 1.26
CA GLU A 214 33.09 16.63 1.12
C GLU A 214 33.85 16.93 2.42
N LYS A 215 35.10 16.45 2.44
CA LYS A 215 36.22 16.90 3.27
C LYS A 215 36.17 16.57 4.77
N LEU A 216 36.76 15.42 5.12
CA LEU A 216 37.37 15.23 6.43
C LEU A 216 38.71 14.50 6.28
N PRO A 217 39.86 15.17 6.47
CA PRO A 217 41.14 14.50 6.59
C PRO A 217 41.24 13.94 8.01
N VAL A 218 40.82 12.70 8.23
CA VAL A 218 40.91 12.06 9.55
C VAL A 218 41.93 10.93 9.48
N VAL A 219 43.02 11.14 10.22
CA VAL A 219 44.17 10.26 10.34
C VAL A 219 43.82 9.07 11.22
N GLY A 220 43.84 7.85 10.65
CA GLY A 220 43.82 6.56 11.36
C GLY A 220 42.49 5.81 11.35
N ASP A 221 42.55 4.51 11.03
CA ASP A 221 41.38 3.63 10.81
C ASP A 221 40.44 3.53 12.04
N LYS A 222 41.00 3.56 13.26
CA LYS A 222 40.20 3.50 14.50
C LYS A 222 39.43 4.77 14.81
N ALA A 223 39.96 5.94 14.41
CA ALA A 223 39.28 7.22 14.61
C ALA A 223 38.12 7.38 13.61
N ARG A 224 38.29 6.86 12.38
CA ARG A 224 37.25 6.81 11.35
C ARG A 224 36.05 5.95 11.78
N GLU A 225 36.31 4.77 12.34
CA GLU A 225 35.21 3.92 12.87
C GLU A 225 34.52 4.55 14.08
N ALA A 226 35.27 5.17 15.00
CA ALA A 226 34.69 5.81 16.19
C ALA A 226 33.86 7.05 15.82
N ALA A 227 34.33 7.88 14.89
CA ALA A 227 33.59 9.02 14.37
C ALA A 227 32.33 8.60 13.61
N GLY A 228 32.42 7.57 12.76
CA GLY A 228 31.25 6.99 12.07
C GLY A 228 30.21 6.44 13.05
N ARG A 229 30.64 5.71 14.10
CA ARG A 229 29.74 5.20 15.16
C ARG A 229 29.10 6.31 16.00
N ALA A 230 29.83 7.39 16.29
CA ALA A 230 29.32 8.52 17.07
C ALA A 230 28.34 9.40 16.27
N GLU A 231 28.65 9.68 14.99
CA GLU A 231 27.75 10.39 14.08
C GLU A 231 26.47 9.59 13.81
N MET A 232 26.59 8.27 13.65
CA MET A 232 25.48 7.35 13.49
C MET A 232 24.62 7.25 14.76
N SER A 233 25.22 7.25 15.95
CA SER A 233 24.48 7.32 17.23
C SER A 233 23.74 8.66 17.41
N PHE A 234 24.33 9.77 16.95
CA PHE A 234 23.70 11.09 16.99
C PHE A 234 22.56 11.23 15.97
N LYS A 235 22.74 10.72 14.75
CA LYS A 235 21.67 10.60 13.74
C LYS A 235 20.53 9.74 14.28
N ASN A 236 20.82 8.57 14.85
CA ASN A 236 19.81 7.71 15.47
C ASN A 236 19.06 8.39 16.63
N PHE A 237 19.72 9.18 17.47
CA PHE A 237 19.08 9.90 18.58
C PHE A 237 18.15 11.04 18.10
N VAL A 238 18.51 11.75 17.03
CA VAL A 238 17.65 12.80 16.43
C VAL A 238 16.46 12.20 15.67
N LEU A 239 16.61 10.99 15.14
CA LEU A 239 15.54 10.24 14.48
C LEU A 239 14.47 9.68 15.45
N HIS A 240 14.79 9.56 16.75
CA HIS A 240 13.81 9.28 17.80
C HIS A 240 13.08 10.56 18.25
N SER A 241 12.58 11.33 17.29
CA SER A 241 11.55 12.32 17.57
C SER A 241 10.28 11.62 18.04
N LYS A 242 9.46 12.26 18.87
CA LYS A 242 8.19 11.74 19.44
C LYS A 242 7.09 11.43 18.39
N SER A 243 7.47 11.23 17.13
CA SER A 243 6.66 10.96 15.94
C SER A 243 6.17 9.52 15.82
N GLY A 244 6.52 8.61 16.73
CA GLY A 244 6.18 7.19 16.63
C GLY A 244 5.58 6.57 17.89
N MET A 245 5.23 7.38 18.91
CA MET A 245 4.89 6.90 20.25
C MET A 245 3.92 5.71 20.26
N ILE A 246 2.89 5.68 19.42
CA ILE A 246 1.94 4.55 19.41
C ILE A 246 2.62 3.23 19.00
N PHE A 247 3.52 3.27 18.02
CA PHE A 247 4.25 2.09 17.56
C PHE A 247 5.38 1.71 18.52
N GLU A 248 6.01 2.71 19.16
CA GLU A 248 7.02 2.49 20.19
C GLU A 248 6.45 1.79 21.42
N GLU A 249 5.29 2.22 21.90
CA GLU A 249 4.56 1.55 22.99
C GLU A 249 4.09 0.13 22.59
N LEU A 250 3.85 -0.10 21.29
CA LEU A 250 3.59 -1.43 20.73
C LEU A 250 4.89 -2.23 20.46
N GLY A 251 6.05 -1.76 20.92
CA GLY A 251 7.30 -2.52 20.91
C GLY A 251 8.15 -2.37 19.65
N PHE A 252 7.81 -1.47 18.72
CA PHE A 252 8.63 -1.17 17.55
C PHE A 252 9.65 -0.08 17.85
N LYS A 253 10.78 -0.10 17.14
CA LYS A 253 11.61 1.12 16.96
C LYS A 253 11.08 1.88 15.76
N PHE A 254 10.75 3.15 15.93
CA PHE A 254 10.16 3.96 14.86
C PHE A 254 11.18 4.95 14.29
N PHE A 255 11.26 5.04 12.96
CA PHE A 255 12.12 5.98 12.25
C PHE A 255 11.34 6.71 11.15
N GLY A 256 11.67 7.99 10.95
CA GLY A 256 11.04 8.84 9.94
C GLY A 256 10.17 9.94 10.55
N PRO A 257 9.42 10.66 9.72
CA PRO A 257 9.16 10.40 8.29
C PRO A 257 10.33 10.80 7.36
N PHE A 258 10.67 9.97 6.38
CA PHE A 258 11.70 10.25 5.36
C PHE A 258 11.11 10.55 3.98
N ASP A 259 11.78 11.37 3.17
CA ASP A 259 11.39 11.64 1.79
C ASP A 259 11.62 10.39 0.93
N GLY A 260 10.53 9.79 0.45
CA GLY A 260 10.52 8.58 -0.36
C GLY A 260 11.02 8.74 -1.79
N HIS A 261 11.40 9.96 -2.18
CA HIS A 261 11.98 10.27 -3.49
C HIS A 261 13.45 10.71 -3.41
N ASP A 262 14.04 10.75 -2.21
CA ASP A 262 15.45 11.11 -2.00
C ASP A 262 16.30 9.81 -1.91
N ILE A 263 16.81 9.34 -3.06
CA ILE A 263 17.54 8.06 -3.16
C ILE A 263 18.71 7.99 -2.16
N PRO A 264 19.64 8.97 -2.09
CA PRO A 264 20.75 8.92 -1.12
C PRO A 264 20.26 8.74 0.33
N LEU A 265 19.23 9.49 0.72
CA LEU A 265 18.66 9.39 2.05
C LEU A 265 18.08 7.99 2.32
N LEU A 266 17.35 7.42 1.37
CA LEU A 266 16.76 6.10 1.52
C LEU A 266 17.82 5.00 1.60
N LEU A 267 18.89 5.08 0.80
CA LEU A 267 20.00 4.13 0.86
C LEU A 267 20.66 4.18 2.25
N ASP A 268 20.99 5.38 2.73
CA ASP A 268 21.57 5.56 4.07
C ASP A 268 20.64 5.02 5.16
N VAL A 269 19.35 5.36 5.12
CA VAL A 269 18.37 4.89 6.11
C VAL A 269 18.27 3.36 6.10
N PHE A 270 18.12 2.75 4.92
CA PHE A 270 17.93 1.31 4.82
C PHE A 270 19.17 0.51 5.23
N GLU A 271 20.38 0.97 4.91
CA GLU A 271 21.62 0.34 5.36
C GLU A 271 21.74 0.36 6.89
N ASN A 272 21.33 1.46 7.53
CA ASN A 272 21.36 1.60 8.99
C ASN A 272 20.31 0.70 9.68
N ILE A 273 19.04 0.75 9.25
CA ILE A 273 17.98 -0.04 9.91
C ILE A 273 18.18 -1.54 9.74
N LYS A 274 18.83 -1.96 8.65
CA LYS A 274 19.11 -3.38 8.38
C LYS A 274 19.97 -4.02 9.48
N GLN A 275 20.75 -3.23 10.22
CA GLN A 275 21.59 -3.68 11.34
C GLN A 275 20.86 -3.72 12.69
N ILE A 276 19.65 -3.16 12.77
CA ILE A 276 18.91 -3.04 14.03
C ILE A 276 18.22 -4.37 14.36
N GLU A 277 18.41 -4.84 15.59
CA GLU A 277 17.69 -6.00 16.12
C GLU A 277 16.28 -5.64 16.60
N GLY A 278 15.36 -6.59 16.52
CA GLY A 278 13.95 -6.44 16.86
C GLY A 278 13.11 -5.81 15.74
N PRO A 279 11.82 -5.57 16.02
CA PRO A 279 10.90 -5.00 15.05
C PRO A 279 11.16 -3.50 14.86
N VAL A 280 11.25 -3.09 13.60
CA VAL A 280 11.51 -1.72 13.17
C VAL A 280 10.39 -1.25 12.26
N MET A 281 9.93 -0.02 12.45
CA MET A 281 8.99 0.65 11.55
C MET A 281 9.64 1.89 10.97
N VAL A 282 9.62 2.03 9.65
CA VAL A 282 10.17 3.18 8.93
C VAL A 282 9.07 3.82 8.11
N GLN A 283 8.74 5.06 8.42
CA GLN A 283 7.79 5.85 7.64
C GLN A 283 8.50 6.56 6.50
N VAL A 284 8.06 6.28 5.29
CA VAL A 284 8.55 6.86 4.04
C VAL A 284 7.40 7.58 3.37
N VAL A 285 7.56 8.88 3.14
CA VAL A 285 6.52 9.73 2.56
C VAL A 285 6.71 9.81 1.07
N THR A 286 5.71 9.37 0.30
CA THR A 286 5.74 9.40 -1.17
C THR A 286 4.62 10.25 -1.73
N LYS A 287 4.75 10.64 -3.00
CA LYS A 287 3.71 11.30 -3.77
C LYS A 287 3.08 10.28 -4.73
N LYS A 288 1.81 9.95 -4.52
CA LYS A 288 1.07 9.08 -5.44
C LYS A 288 0.97 9.76 -6.82
N GLY A 289 1.27 9.01 -7.88
CA GLY A 289 1.32 9.55 -9.24
C GLY A 289 2.61 10.29 -9.63
N LYS A 290 3.64 10.31 -8.76
CA LYS A 290 4.87 11.09 -8.95
C LYS A 290 5.45 11.00 -10.36
N GLY A 291 5.73 12.15 -10.97
CA GLY A 291 6.42 12.27 -12.25
C GLY A 291 5.51 12.23 -13.48
N TRP A 292 4.18 12.21 -13.30
CA TRP A 292 3.22 12.41 -14.37
C TRP A 292 2.10 13.33 -13.92
N GLU A 293 2.05 14.55 -14.47
CA GLU A 293 1.20 15.66 -14.02
C GLU A 293 -0.26 15.25 -13.81
N TYR A 294 -0.87 14.56 -14.77
CA TYR A 294 -2.25 14.10 -14.67
C TYR A 294 -2.51 13.21 -13.44
N ALA A 295 -1.59 12.30 -13.12
CA ALA A 295 -1.72 11.42 -11.96
C ALA A 295 -1.37 12.10 -10.64
N GLU A 296 -0.53 13.13 -10.66
CA GLU A 296 -0.27 13.95 -9.46
C GLU A 296 -1.48 14.84 -9.12
N GLU A 297 -2.20 15.35 -10.12
CA GLU A 297 -3.41 16.16 -9.94
C GLU A 297 -4.62 15.35 -9.47
N ASP A 298 -4.83 14.15 -10.05
CA ASP A 298 -5.98 13.29 -9.71
C ASP A 298 -5.56 11.83 -9.51
N SER A 299 -4.83 11.58 -8.42
CA SER A 299 -4.32 10.23 -8.10
C SER A 299 -5.40 9.17 -7.86
N THR A 300 -6.65 9.57 -7.59
CA THR A 300 -7.80 8.67 -7.44
C THR A 300 -8.27 8.18 -8.80
N LYS A 301 -8.49 9.09 -9.77
CA LYS A 301 -8.81 8.72 -11.16
C LYS A 301 -7.71 7.87 -11.80
N TRP A 302 -6.46 8.15 -11.49
CA TRP A 302 -5.30 7.46 -12.05
C TRP A 302 -4.78 6.31 -11.17
N HIS A 303 -5.55 5.88 -10.16
CA HIS A 303 -5.18 4.72 -9.34
C HIS A 303 -5.04 3.46 -10.18
N GLY A 304 -6.05 3.16 -11.01
CA GLY A 304 -6.12 2.00 -11.88
C GLY A 304 -6.95 2.26 -13.14
N PRO A 305 -6.53 3.18 -14.04
CA PRO A 305 -7.31 3.51 -15.22
C PRO A 305 -7.43 2.31 -16.18
N GLY A 306 -8.49 2.31 -17.00
CA GLY A 306 -8.52 1.54 -18.24
C GLY A 306 -7.55 2.11 -19.28
N ALA A 307 -7.60 1.67 -20.53
CA ALA A 307 -6.73 2.20 -21.58
C ALA A 307 -6.88 3.73 -21.74
N PHE A 308 -5.78 4.44 -21.94
CA PHE A 308 -5.75 5.90 -22.04
C PHE A 308 -4.69 6.38 -23.02
N ASP A 309 -4.78 7.66 -23.40
CA ASP A 309 -3.72 8.35 -24.12
C ASP A 309 -2.86 9.10 -23.08
N TYR A 310 -1.60 8.69 -22.95
CA TYR A 310 -0.70 9.25 -21.94
C TYR A 310 -0.17 10.64 -22.30
N THR A 311 -0.32 11.07 -23.57
CA THR A 311 0.05 12.43 -24.02
C THR A 311 -1.04 13.45 -23.71
N THR A 312 -2.31 13.03 -23.76
CA THR A 312 -3.45 13.93 -23.54
C THR A 312 -4.15 13.74 -22.19
N GLY A 313 -3.86 12.65 -21.47
CA GLY A 313 -4.54 12.31 -20.20
C GLY A 313 -6.00 11.87 -20.38
N ILE A 314 -6.39 11.49 -21.59
CA ILE A 314 -7.77 11.08 -21.90
C ILE A 314 -7.90 9.56 -21.77
N ILE A 315 -8.76 9.13 -20.84
CA ILE A 315 -9.15 7.71 -20.71
C ILE A 315 -10.07 7.36 -21.87
N LYS A 316 -9.75 6.29 -22.59
CA LYS A 316 -10.55 5.78 -23.70
C LYS A 316 -11.84 5.20 -23.14
N LYS A 317 -12.96 5.80 -23.50
CA LYS A 317 -14.31 5.31 -23.17
C LYS A 317 -15.00 4.91 -24.47
N ASN A 318 -15.76 3.81 -24.44
CA ASN A 318 -16.69 3.51 -25.52
C ASN A 318 -17.99 4.26 -25.24
N ALA A 319 -18.37 5.18 -26.14
CA ALA A 319 -19.56 6.03 -25.97
C ALA A 319 -20.90 5.25 -25.99
N ALA A 320 -20.86 3.96 -26.31
CA ALA A 320 -22.03 3.08 -26.43
C ALA A 320 -22.24 2.18 -25.20
N ASP A 321 -21.42 2.30 -24.15
CA ASP A 321 -21.55 1.43 -22.98
C ASP A 321 -22.80 1.78 -22.16
N PRO A 322 -23.61 0.78 -21.75
CA PRO A 322 -24.71 1.02 -20.83
C PRO A 322 -24.20 1.52 -19.47
N PRO A 323 -25.06 2.15 -18.64
CA PRO A 323 -24.71 2.51 -17.28
C PRO A 323 -24.18 1.30 -16.49
N THR A 324 -23.18 1.53 -15.64
CA THR A 324 -22.66 0.45 -14.80
C THR A 324 -23.65 0.07 -13.69
N TYR A 325 -23.57 -1.16 -13.17
CA TYR A 325 -24.34 -1.56 -11.98
C TYR A 325 -24.13 -0.60 -10.82
N THR A 326 -22.88 -0.15 -10.62
CA THR A 326 -22.50 0.86 -9.62
C THR A 326 -23.24 2.19 -9.81
N ASP A 327 -23.35 2.69 -11.04
CA ASP A 327 -24.06 3.94 -11.33
C ASP A 327 -25.55 3.84 -11.04
N ILE A 328 -26.17 2.70 -11.38
CA ILE A 328 -27.58 2.44 -11.10
C ILE A 328 -27.80 2.33 -9.60
N PHE A 329 -26.99 1.51 -8.91
CA PHE A 329 -27.03 1.37 -7.45
C PHE A 329 -26.92 2.71 -6.73
N ALA A 330 -25.91 3.53 -7.09
CA ALA A 330 -25.69 4.83 -6.46
C ALA A 330 -26.87 5.79 -6.64
N LYS A 331 -27.48 5.82 -7.84
CA LYS A 331 -28.67 6.64 -8.09
C LYS A 331 -29.86 6.15 -7.27
N THR A 332 -30.10 4.85 -7.27
CA THR A 332 -31.24 4.26 -6.55
C THR A 332 -31.10 4.44 -5.04
N LEU A 333 -29.92 4.20 -4.46
CA LEU A 333 -29.69 4.35 -3.02
C LEU A 333 -29.94 5.79 -2.56
N VAL A 334 -29.45 6.79 -3.31
CA VAL A 334 -29.68 8.21 -2.97
C VAL A 334 -31.16 8.54 -3.00
N ASN A 335 -31.88 8.13 -4.06
CA ASN A 335 -33.32 8.37 -4.16
C ASN A 335 -34.09 7.73 -2.98
N LEU A 336 -33.76 6.48 -2.63
CA LEU A 336 -34.38 5.81 -1.48
C LEU A 336 -34.07 6.52 -0.16
N ALA A 337 -32.84 6.98 0.04
CA ALA A 337 -32.43 7.68 1.25
C ALA A 337 -33.00 9.11 1.35
N GLU A 338 -33.39 9.72 0.23
CA GLU A 338 -34.15 10.99 0.24
C GLU A 338 -35.59 10.78 0.76
N GLU A 339 -36.18 9.62 0.50
CA GLU A 339 -37.54 9.26 0.95
C GLU A 339 -37.56 8.66 2.37
N ASP A 340 -36.56 7.86 2.74
CA ASP A 340 -36.43 7.22 4.05
C ASP A 340 -35.16 7.69 4.77
N THR A 341 -35.34 8.51 5.81
CA THR A 341 -34.24 9.10 6.57
C THR A 341 -33.49 8.09 7.44
N SER A 342 -33.99 6.87 7.60
CA SER A 342 -33.31 5.78 8.31
C SER A 342 -32.24 5.10 7.47
N ILE A 343 -32.22 5.29 6.14
CA ILE A 343 -31.23 4.66 5.26
C ILE A 343 -29.87 5.36 5.37
N VAL A 344 -28.83 4.59 5.64
CA VAL A 344 -27.44 5.06 5.71
C VAL A 344 -26.53 4.18 4.86
N GLY A 345 -25.51 4.78 4.24
CA GLY A 345 -24.54 4.09 3.39
C GLY A 345 -23.22 3.89 4.11
N ILE A 346 -22.68 2.68 4.03
CA ILE A 346 -21.39 2.31 4.64
C ILE A 346 -20.49 1.72 3.56
N THR A 347 -19.23 2.16 3.49
CA THR A 347 -18.19 1.55 2.66
C THR A 347 -16.91 1.33 3.44
N ALA A 348 -16.08 0.40 2.95
CA ALA A 348 -14.74 0.15 3.46
C ALA A 348 -13.70 0.66 2.45
N ALA A 349 -13.39 1.96 2.46
CA ALA A 349 -12.43 2.64 1.58
C ALA A 349 -12.67 2.51 0.06
N MET A 350 -13.92 2.26 -0.36
CA MET A 350 -14.27 2.04 -1.77
C MET A 350 -15.39 2.93 -2.29
N ALA A 351 -15.49 4.16 -1.79
CA ALA A 351 -16.56 5.10 -2.13
C ALA A 351 -16.78 5.27 -3.64
N GLU A 352 -15.70 5.39 -4.43
CA GLU A 352 -15.76 5.44 -5.89
C GLU A 352 -16.18 4.10 -6.50
N GLY A 353 -15.59 3.00 -6.02
CA GLY A 353 -15.78 1.66 -6.57
C GLY A 353 -17.20 1.11 -6.38
N THR A 354 -17.83 1.45 -5.26
CA THR A 354 -19.18 1.02 -4.88
C THR A 354 -20.24 2.10 -5.10
N GLY A 355 -19.85 3.28 -5.60
CA GLY A 355 -20.77 4.35 -5.95
C GLY A 355 -21.27 5.20 -4.77
N LEU A 356 -20.83 4.93 -3.54
CA LEU A 356 -21.23 5.71 -2.37
C LEU A 356 -20.66 7.14 -2.33
N LYS A 357 -19.69 7.47 -3.19
CA LYS A 357 -19.25 8.86 -3.38
C LYS A 357 -20.42 9.80 -3.67
N LYS A 358 -21.41 9.35 -4.44
CA LYS A 358 -22.61 10.15 -4.74
C LYS A 358 -23.44 10.40 -3.48
N MET A 359 -23.60 9.39 -2.63
CA MET A 359 -24.30 9.53 -1.36
C MET A 359 -23.55 10.48 -0.42
N HIS A 360 -22.22 10.40 -0.35
CA HIS A 360 -21.41 11.35 0.42
C HIS A 360 -21.65 12.81 -0.01
N GLN A 361 -21.76 13.06 -1.31
CA GLN A 361 -21.99 14.41 -1.85
C GLN A 361 -23.41 14.93 -1.57
N CYS A 362 -24.42 14.07 -1.64
CA CYS A 362 -25.82 14.47 -1.47
C CYS A 362 -26.26 14.46 0.01
N LEU A 363 -25.80 13.47 0.78
CA LEU A 363 -26.26 13.13 2.13
C LEU A 363 -25.07 12.81 3.06
N PRO A 364 -24.16 13.77 3.32
CA PRO A 364 -22.89 13.51 4.01
C PRO A 364 -23.06 12.93 5.42
N GLU A 365 -24.07 13.37 6.18
CA GLU A 365 -24.35 12.89 7.55
C GLU A 365 -24.84 11.43 7.61
N ARG A 366 -25.22 10.84 6.47
CA ARG A 366 -25.72 9.45 6.36
C ARG A 366 -24.75 8.55 5.59
N TYR A 367 -23.52 9.00 5.41
CA TYR A 367 -22.46 8.28 4.74
C TYR A 367 -21.32 8.00 5.73
N PHE A 368 -20.85 6.75 5.76
CA PHE A 368 -19.74 6.32 6.60
C PHE A 368 -18.69 5.58 5.77
N ASP A 369 -17.45 6.06 5.83
CA ASP A 369 -16.27 5.32 5.34
C ASP A 369 -15.46 4.86 6.56
N VAL A 370 -15.34 3.53 6.71
CA VAL A 370 -14.63 2.94 7.85
C VAL A 370 -13.16 2.63 7.54
N GLY A 371 -12.65 3.02 6.38
CA GLY A 371 -11.32 2.64 5.91
C GLY A 371 -11.28 1.17 5.45
N ILE A 372 -10.09 0.60 5.32
CA ILE A 372 -9.92 -0.80 4.89
C ILE A 372 -10.22 -1.74 6.07
N ALA A 373 -11.47 -1.79 6.49
CA ALA A 373 -11.90 -2.50 7.69
C ALA A 373 -13.29 -3.14 7.49
N GLU A 374 -13.35 -4.16 6.63
CA GLU A 374 -14.61 -4.83 6.25
C GLU A 374 -15.32 -5.44 7.46
N GLN A 375 -14.59 -6.06 8.39
CA GLN A 375 -15.17 -6.59 9.63
C GLN A 375 -15.87 -5.47 10.41
N HIS A 376 -15.18 -4.34 10.57
CA HIS A 376 -15.73 -3.19 11.27
C HIS A 376 -16.95 -2.63 10.55
N ALA A 377 -16.95 -2.56 9.22
CA ALA A 377 -18.09 -2.09 8.45
C ALA A 377 -19.37 -2.88 8.76
N VAL A 378 -19.26 -4.21 8.85
CA VAL A 378 -20.41 -5.11 9.11
C VAL A 378 -20.88 -4.98 10.56
N THR A 379 -20.00 -5.04 11.55
CA THR A 379 -20.40 -4.89 12.97
C THR A 379 -20.91 -3.46 13.25
N PHE A 380 -20.36 -2.44 12.59
CA PHE A 380 -20.84 -1.06 12.68
C PHE A 380 -22.26 -0.94 12.10
N ALA A 381 -22.54 -1.60 10.98
CA ALA A 381 -23.88 -1.72 10.43
C ALA A 381 -24.83 -2.41 11.42
N ALA A 382 -24.42 -3.51 12.05
CA ALA A 382 -25.21 -4.17 13.09
C ALA A 382 -25.60 -3.19 14.21
N GLY A 383 -24.64 -2.40 14.71
CA GLY A 383 -24.91 -1.36 15.71
C GLY A 383 -25.90 -0.29 15.24
N LEU A 384 -25.80 0.16 13.98
CA LEU A 384 -26.77 1.08 13.38
C LEU A 384 -28.17 0.47 13.26
N ALA A 385 -28.27 -0.81 12.89
CA ALA A 385 -29.54 -1.53 12.80
C ALA A 385 -30.21 -1.66 14.17
N VAL A 386 -29.46 -2.00 15.22
CA VAL A 386 -29.94 -1.99 16.61
C VAL A 386 -30.42 -0.59 17.03
N GLY A 387 -29.74 0.46 16.54
CA GLY A 387 -30.12 1.86 16.73
C GLY A 387 -31.35 2.33 15.94
N GLY A 388 -32.01 1.45 15.17
CA GLY A 388 -33.20 1.76 14.39
C GLY A 388 -32.93 2.32 12.99
N MET A 389 -31.68 2.31 12.53
CA MET A 389 -31.31 2.70 11.16
C MET A 389 -31.42 1.49 10.22
N ARG A 390 -31.39 1.76 8.91
CA ARG A 390 -31.40 0.78 7.82
C ARG A 390 -30.08 0.85 7.05
N PRO A 391 -29.00 0.26 7.58
CA PRO A 391 -27.68 0.35 6.98
C PRO A 391 -27.57 -0.45 5.67
N VAL A 392 -26.96 0.17 4.67
CA VAL A 392 -26.56 -0.44 3.41
C VAL A 392 -25.04 -0.51 3.36
N VAL A 393 -24.47 -1.70 3.53
CA VAL A 393 -23.04 -1.96 3.42
C VAL A 393 -22.71 -2.23 1.95
N ALA A 394 -22.11 -1.25 1.29
CA ALA A 394 -21.68 -1.35 -0.10
C ALA A 394 -20.21 -1.79 -0.17
N ILE A 395 -19.99 -3.00 -0.69
CA ILE A 395 -18.72 -3.71 -0.60
C ILE A 395 -18.56 -4.67 -1.78
N TYR A 396 -17.33 -5.00 -2.14
CA TYR A 396 -17.08 -5.98 -3.19
C TYR A 396 -17.26 -7.39 -2.64
N SER A 397 -17.78 -8.31 -3.47
CA SER A 397 -17.96 -9.71 -3.08
C SER A 397 -16.66 -10.35 -2.56
N THR A 398 -15.53 -10.07 -3.21
CA THR A 398 -14.24 -10.62 -2.78
C THR A 398 -13.83 -10.13 -1.38
N PHE A 399 -14.09 -8.87 -1.04
CA PHE A 399 -13.70 -8.30 0.25
C PHE A 399 -14.66 -8.65 1.38
N MET A 400 -15.93 -8.93 1.08
CA MET A 400 -16.87 -9.44 2.07
C MET A 400 -16.41 -10.76 2.73
N GLN A 401 -15.55 -11.53 2.06
CA GLN A 401 -14.92 -12.72 2.66
C GLN A 401 -14.20 -12.39 3.98
N ARG A 402 -13.68 -11.16 4.15
CA ARG A 402 -13.04 -10.71 5.39
C ARG A 402 -14.00 -10.59 6.56
N ALA A 403 -15.28 -10.31 6.30
CA ALA A 403 -16.30 -10.04 7.30
C ALA A 403 -17.28 -11.20 7.50
N TYR A 404 -16.93 -12.41 7.05
CA TYR A 404 -17.81 -13.57 7.08
C TYR A 404 -18.34 -13.88 8.49
N ASP A 405 -17.45 -13.83 9.49
CA ASP A 405 -17.80 -14.07 10.89
C ASP A 405 -18.75 -13.01 11.44
N GLN A 406 -18.51 -11.72 11.12
CA GLN A 406 -19.35 -10.60 11.54
C GLN A 406 -20.74 -10.67 10.90
N VAL A 407 -20.85 -11.12 9.65
CA VAL A 407 -22.14 -11.36 9.01
C VAL A 407 -22.94 -12.42 9.76
N ILE A 408 -22.29 -13.54 10.11
CA ILE A 408 -22.95 -14.62 10.86
C ILE A 408 -23.37 -14.11 12.24
N HIS A 409 -22.40 -13.69 13.06
CA HIS A 409 -22.60 -13.51 14.50
C HIS A 409 -23.17 -12.15 14.87
N ASP A 410 -22.74 -11.08 14.20
CA ASP A 410 -23.14 -9.73 14.57
C ASP A 410 -24.43 -9.30 13.87
N VAL A 411 -24.78 -9.90 12.73
CA VAL A 411 -25.99 -9.56 11.97
C VAL A 411 -27.03 -10.67 12.02
N CYS A 412 -26.74 -11.82 11.40
CA CYS A 412 -27.75 -12.84 11.13
C CYS A 412 -28.26 -13.58 12.37
N MET A 413 -27.38 -13.90 13.34
CA MET A 413 -27.79 -14.53 14.60
C MET A 413 -28.68 -13.62 15.46
N GLN A 414 -28.64 -12.32 15.19
CA GLN A 414 -29.46 -11.30 15.87
C GLN A 414 -30.67 -10.86 15.03
N ASP A 415 -30.86 -11.43 13.83
CA ASP A 415 -31.94 -11.09 12.88
C ASP A 415 -32.03 -9.58 12.58
N LEU A 416 -30.86 -8.94 12.43
CA LEU A 416 -30.78 -7.49 12.22
C LEU A 416 -31.00 -7.09 10.76
N HIS A 417 -31.67 -5.96 10.56
CA HIS A 417 -31.91 -5.42 9.23
C HIS A 417 -30.67 -4.71 8.67
N VAL A 418 -29.77 -5.47 8.05
CA VAL A 418 -28.60 -4.96 7.32
C VAL A 418 -28.69 -5.37 5.86
N VAL A 419 -28.52 -4.41 4.94
CA VAL A 419 -28.52 -4.68 3.50
C VAL A 419 -27.08 -4.75 3.00
N PHE A 420 -26.67 -5.89 2.46
CA PHE A 420 -25.37 -6.06 1.82
C PHE A 420 -25.48 -5.83 0.31
N ALA A 421 -24.93 -4.70 -0.16
CA ALA A 421 -24.87 -4.38 -1.58
C ALA A 421 -23.51 -4.85 -2.15
N MET A 422 -23.52 -6.05 -2.74
CA MET A 422 -22.34 -6.77 -3.20
C MET A 422 -22.00 -6.40 -4.65
N ASP A 423 -21.03 -5.50 -4.84
CA ASP A 423 -20.49 -5.15 -6.15
C ASP A 423 -19.37 -6.14 -6.55
N ARG A 424 -18.97 -6.17 -7.83
CA ARG A 424 -17.90 -7.06 -8.36
C ARG A 424 -18.14 -8.55 -8.02
N ALA A 425 -19.40 -8.98 -7.94
CA ALA A 425 -19.77 -10.37 -7.77
C ALA A 425 -19.47 -11.17 -9.05
N GLY A 426 -18.91 -12.37 -8.88
CA GLY A 426 -18.44 -13.23 -9.96
C GLY A 426 -17.01 -12.93 -10.43
N ILE A 427 -16.73 -13.21 -11.70
CA ILE A 427 -15.41 -13.06 -12.31
C ILE A 427 -15.18 -11.60 -12.69
N VAL A 428 -14.13 -10.99 -12.15
CA VAL A 428 -13.76 -9.58 -12.39
C VAL A 428 -12.70 -9.39 -13.47
N GLY A 429 -12.36 -10.45 -14.22
CA GLY A 429 -11.47 -10.35 -15.38
C GLY A 429 -10.00 -10.14 -15.01
N GLU A 430 -9.41 -9.05 -15.48
CA GLU A 430 -7.95 -8.84 -15.49
C GLU A 430 -7.28 -8.65 -14.12
N ASP A 431 -8.07 -8.45 -13.06
CA ASP A 431 -7.55 -8.42 -11.69
C ASP A 431 -7.18 -9.82 -11.16
N GLY A 432 -7.66 -10.87 -11.84
CA GLY A 432 -7.26 -12.25 -11.56
C GLY A 432 -7.91 -12.86 -10.31
N PRO A 433 -7.48 -14.09 -9.96
CA PRO A 433 -8.23 -14.98 -9.07
C PRO A 433 -8.38 -14.46 -7.65
N THR A 434 -7.41 -13.66 -7.16
CA THR A 434 -7.46 -13.12 -5.80
C THR A 434 -8.50 -12.00 -5.64
N GLN A 435 -9.01 -11.45 -6.75
CA GLN A 435 -10.07 -10.43 -6.76
C GLN A 435 -11.42 -10.96 -7.25
N HIS A 436 -11.49 -12.20 -7.73
CA HIS A 436 -12.75 -12.82 -8.15
C HIS A 436 -13.69 -13.01 -6.95
N GLY A 437 -14.84 -12.34 -6.98
CA GLY A 437 -15.93 -12.50 -6.02
C GLY A 437 -16.81 -13.69 -6.35
N VAL A 438 -16.24 -14.88 -6.51
CA VAL A 438 -16.97 -16.08 -6.97
C VAL A 438 -17.48 -16.97 -5.83
N PHE A 439 -17.33 -16.51 -4.59
CA PHE A 439 -17.58 -17.32 -3.39
C PHE A 439 -18.79 -16.86 -2.58
N ASP A 440 -19.32 -15.66 -2.79
CA ASP A 440 -20.38 -15.07 -1.95
C ASP A 440 -21.65 -15.93 -1.89
N ILE A 441 -22.14 -16.40 -3.03
CA ILE A 441 -23.29 -17.32 -3.07
C ILE A 441 -23.04 -18.56 -2.21
N ALA A 442 -21.82 -19.11 -2.22
CA ALA A 442 -21.51 -20.31 -1.47
C ALA A 442 -21.46 -20.05 0.05
N PHE A 443 -20.74 -19.00 0.49
CA PHE A 443 -20.56 -18.75 1.92
C PHE A 443 -21.79 -18.09 2.56
N MET A 444 -22.51 -17.21 1.85
CA MET A 444 -23.70 -16.53 2.39
C MET A 444 -24.91 -17.47 2.50
N ARG A 445 -25.11 -18.38 1.54
CA ARG A 445 -26.28 -19.30 1.52
C ARG A 445 -26.38 -20.21 2.74
N ALA A 446 -25.26 -20.47 3.43
CA ALA A 446 -25.24 -21.33 4.61
C ALA A 446 -25.71 -20.62 5.89
N ILE A 447 -25.87 -19.29 5.85
CA ILE A 447 -26.15 -18.47 7.03
C ILE A 447 -27.68 -18.37 7.22
N PRO A 448 -28.24 -18.68 8.40
CA PRO A 448 -29.65 -18.43 8.70
C PRO A 448 -29.99 -16.94 8.61
N ASN A 449 -31.21 -16.59 8.22
CA ASN A 449 -31.70 -15.20 8.15
C ASN A 449 -30.87 -14.27 7.23
N MET A 450 -30.17 -14.84 6.24
CA MET A 450 -29.49 -14.11 5.17
C MET A 450 -30.40 -13.86 3.97
#